data_AF-A0A1V5GQA0-F1
#
_entry.id   AF-A0A1V5GQA0-F1
#
_cell.length_a   1.000
_cell.length_b   1.000
_cell.length_c   1.000
_cell.angle_alpha   90.00
_cell.angle_beta   90.00
_cell.angle_gamma   90.00
#
_symmetry.space_group_name_H-M   'P 1'
#
loop_
_entity.id
_entity.type
_entity.pdbx_description
1 polymer ?
#
loop_
_entity_poly.entity_id
_entity_poly.type
_entity_poly.pdbx_seq_one_letter_code
_entity_poly.pdbx_strand_id
1 'polypeptide(L)' 'MVRSGGCVLGLDHRIPNGTPLENYRFYIETAWEIMDREAAKL' A
#
# COMPACT_ATOMS: atom_id res chain seq x y z
N MET A 1 8.80 -12.98 0.79
CA MET A 1 7.41 -12.76 1.24
C MET A 1 6.60 -12.02 0.19
N VAL A 2 6.92 -10.77 -0.17
CA VAL A 2 6.11 -10.01 -1.14
C VAL A 2 5.87 -10.77 -2.46
N ARG A 3 6.93 -11.20 -3.15
CA ARG A 3 6.82 -11.97 -4.42
C ARG A 3 6.13 -13.34 -4.26
N SER A 4 6.24 -13.96 -3.08
CA SER A 4 5.77 -15.31 -2.81
C SER A 4 4.36 -15.36 -2.21
N GLY A 5 3.70 -14.21 -2.04
CA GLY A 5 2.44 -14.10 -1.30
C GLY A 5 2.60 -14.20 0.22
N GLY A 6 1.47 -14.10 0.93
CA GLY A 6 1.43 -14.15 2.40
C GLY A 6 2.03 -12.93 3.09
N CYS A 7 2.10 -11.80 2.41
CA CYS A 7 2.62 -10.54 2.93
C CYS A 7 1.50 -9.51 3.07
N VAL A 8 1.42 -8.85 4.22
CA VAL A 8 0.54 -7.70 4.44
C VAL A 8 1.42 -6.45 4.47
N LEU A 9 1.09 -5.48 3.63
CA LEU A 9 1.75 -4.17 3.63
C LEU A 9 1.04 -3.24 4.61
N GLY A 10 1.82 -2.53 5.42
CA GLY A 10 1.32 -1.56 6.38
C GLY A 10 2.39 -0.52 6.69
N LEU A 11 1.97 0.56 7.35
CA LEU A 11 2.90 1.51 7.94
C LEU A 11 3.49 0.89 9.20
N ASP A 12 4.80 1.07 9.41
CA ASP A 12 5.53 0.54 10.57
C ASP A 12 4.99 1.10 11.90
N HIS A 13 4.37 2.27 11.85
CA HIS A 13 3.72 2.88 13.01
C HIS A 13 2.37 3.49 12.62
N ARG A 14 1.93 4.52 13.34
CA ARG A 14 0.65 5.19 13.12
C ARG A 14 0.81 6.33 12.12
N ILE A 15 -0.30 6.67 11.48
CA ILE A 15 -0.44 7.94 10.77
C ILE A 15 -0.37 9.07 11.81
N PRO A 16 0.50 10.08 11.65
CA PRO A 16 0.55 11.22 12.55
C PRO A 16 -0.75 12.03 12.58
N ASN A 17 -1.03 12.67 13.71
CA ASN A 17 -2.14 13.62 13.80
C ASN A 17 -1.88 14.82 12.89
N GLY A 18 -2.91 15.29 12.21
CA GLY A 18 -2.80 16.39 11.25
C GLY A 18 -2.30 15.97 9.86
N THR A 19 -2.05 14.68 9.61
CA THR A 19 -1.85 14.18 8.25
C THR A 19 -3.13 14.40 7.43
N PRO A 20 -3.06 15.11 6.29
CA PRO A 20 -4.21 15.25 5.41
C PRO A 20 -4.72 13.89 4.93
N LEU A 21 -6.04 13.73 4.88
CA LEU A 21 -6.67 12.46 4.49
C LEU A 21 -6.27 12.04 3.07
N GLU A 22 -6.00 13.01 2.21
CA GLU A 22 -5.55 12.86 0.83
C GLU A 22 -4.27 12.03 0.74
N ASN A 23 -3.35 12.18 1.71
CA ASN A 23 -2.11 11.39 1.74
C ASN A 23 -2.39 9.90 2.00
N TYR A 24 -3.37 9.61 2.87
CA TYR A 24 -3.74 8.23 3.16
C TYR A 24 -4.50 7.60 1.98
N ARG A 25 -5.38 8.37 1.32
CA ARG A 25 -6.04 7.94 0.08
C ARG A 25 -5.02 7.62 -1.01
N PHE A 26 -4.09 8.53 -1.23
CA PHE A 26 -2.98 8.32 -2.17
C PHE A 26 -2.16 7.06 -1.82
N TYR A 27 -1.79 6.86 -0.56
CA TYR A 27 -1.05 5.67 -0.12
C TYR A 27 -1.78 4.37 -0.48
N ILE A 28 -3.09 4.30 -0.22
CA ILE A 28 -3.90 3.11 -0.52
C ILE A 28 -4.05 2.92 -2.02
N GLU A 29 -4.41 3.97 -2.77
CA GLU A 29 -4.60 3.91 -4.22
C GLU A 29 -3.32 3.48 -4.94
N THR A 30 -2.18 4.09 -4.62
CA THR A 30 -0.89 3.73 -5.21
C THR A 30 -0.45 2.32 -4.85
N ALA A 31 -0.70 1.87 -3.61
CA ALA A 31 -0.36 0.49 -3.21
C ALA A 31 -1.14 -0.53 -4.07
N TRP A 32 -2.44 -0.31 -4.26
CA TRP A 32 -3.28 -1.17 -5.12
C TRP A 32 -2.85 -1.12 -6.57
N GLU A 33 -2.60 0.07 -7.13
CA GLU A 33 -2.12 0.22 -8.51
C GLU A 33 -0.85 -0.60 -8.77
N ILE A 34 0.11 -0.55 -7.85
CA ILE A 34 1.35 -1.32 -7.96
C ILE A 34 1.07 -2.83 -7.83
N MET A 35 0.29 -3.24 -6.83
CA MET A 35 0.00 -4.66 -6.60
C MET A 35 -0.75 -5.30 -7.78
N ASP A 36 -1.76 -4.62 -8.32
CA ASP A 36 -2.53 -5.11 -9.47
C ASP A 36 -1.66 -5.18 -10.72
N ARG A 37 -0.83 -4.15 -10.97
CA ARG A 37 0.13 -4.14 -12.08
C ARG A 37 1.12 -5.30 -12.00
N GLU A 38 1.66 -5.59 -10.82
CA GLU A 38 2.61 -6.70 -10.66
C GLU A 38 1.93 -8.07 -10.68
N ALA A 39 0.71 -8.18 -10.12
CA ALA A 39 -0.07 -9.41 -10.17
C ALA A 39 -0.45 -9.78 -11.62
N ALA A 40 -0.79 -8.80 -12.46
CA ALA A 40 -1.14 -9.03 -13.86
C ALA A 40 0.03 -9.47 -14.76
N LYS A 41 1.28 -9.40 -14.28
CA LYS A 41 2.48 -9.86 -15.02
C LYS A 41 2.82 -11.34 -14.76
N LEU A 42 2.16 -11.98 -13.79
CA LEU A 42 2.35 -13.38 -13.41
C LEU A 42 1.43 -14.29 -14.22
#